data_AF-H8IAZ1-F1
#
_entry.id   AF-H8IAZ1-F1
#
_cell.length_a   1.000
_cell.length_b   1.000
_cell.length_c   1.000
_cell.angle_alpha   90.00
_cell.angle_beta   90.00
_cell.angle_gamma   90.00
#
_symmetry.space_group_name_H-M   'P 1'
#
loop_
_entity.id
_entity.type
_entity.pdbx_description
1 polymer ?
#
loop_
_entity_poly.entity_id
_entity_poly.type
_entity_poly.pdbx_seq_one_letter_code
_entity_poly.pdbx_strand_id
1 'polypeptide(L)'
;MEFGHKYEEPVAAPGHKAPGFALKDEEGRSVSLYDFIDGHSVVLVFIRDVDDAHTGELLDYLKDSYPRIRYHKGDVLAISPGSVDFNRKLFEKHKPPFHILSDEDCSALKKYGIYNEYDKLVGPCIFVLNRAGIIMYSYEGKNPEDIVSMSDVIAVLHDAMISPLDREYEI
;
A
#
# COMPACT_ATOMS: atom_id res chain seq x y z
N MET A 1 9.98 16.55 -32.17
CA MET A 1 9.05 16.97 -31.10
C MET A 1 9.37 16.06 -29.91
N GLU A 2 10.09 16.60 -28.94
CA GLU A 2 10.46 15.86 -27.73
C GLU A 2 9.26 15.89 -26.79
N PHE A 3 8.69 14.71 -26.50
CA PHE A 3 7.72 14.56 -25.43
C PHE A 3 8.49 14.48 -24.11
N GLY A 4 8.78 15.65 -23.55
CA GLY A 4 9.36 15.75 -22.21
C GLY A 4 8.34 15.25 -21.19
N HIS A 5 8.58 14.07 -20.62
CA HIS A 5 7.95 13.66 -19.38
C HIS A 5 8.38 14.65 -18.30
N LYS A 6 7.52 15.60 -17.97
CA LYS A 6 7.72 16.55 -16.88
C LYS A 6 7.24 15.89 -15.58
N TYR A 7 7.85 14.76 -15.22
CA TYR A 7 7.68 14.16 -13.91
C TYR A 7 9.03 14.24 -13.23
N GLU A 8 9.11 15.13 -12.24
CA GLU A 8 10.14 15.09 -11.20
C GLU A 8 10.19 13.67 -10.62
N GLU A 9 11.36 13.24 -10.10
CA GLU A 9 11.53 11.90 -9.54
C GLU A 9 10.35 11.50 -8.64
N PRO A 10 9.91 10.23 -8.66
CA PRO A 10 8.75 9.81 -7.88
C PRO A 10 8.99 10.14 -6.40
N VAL A 11 8.15 11.02 -5.86
CA VAL A 11 8.20 11.50 -4.47
C VAL A 11 8.14 10.33 -3.48
N ALA A 12 7.50 9.22 -3.88
CA ALA A 12 7.48 7.97 -3.14
C ALA A 12 8.39 6.92 -3.80
N ALA A 13 9.61 6.78 -3.28
CA ALA A 13 10.59 5.78 -3.74
C ALA A 13 11.34 5.18 -2.54
N PRO A 14 11.91 3.96 -2.68
CA PRO A 14 12.75 3.37 -1.64
C PRO A 14 13.84 4.34 -1.13
N GLY A 15 14.04 4.37 0.19
CA GLY A 15 14.94 5.29 0.88
C GLY A 15 14.32 6.63 1.28
N HIS A 16 13.13 6.98 0.77
CA HIS A 16 12.46 8.24 1.08
C HIS A 16 11.34 8.07 2.11
N LYS A 17 10.99 9.16 2.81
CA LYS A 17 9.85 9.18 3.71
C LYS A 17 8.54 9.13 2.92
N ALA A 18 7.64 8.23 3.32
CA ALA A 18 6.34 8.10 2.70
C ALA A 18 5.51 9.39 2.82
N PRO A 19 4.87 9.85 1.73
CA PRO A 19 3.92 10.95 1.79
C PRO A 19 2.76 10.63 2.73
N GLY A 20 2.48 11.54 3.68
CA GLY A 20 1.35 11.40 4.61
C GLY A 20 -0.01 11.61 3.94
N PHE A 21 -1.02 10.91 4.46
CA PHE A 21 -2.43 11.07 4.09
C PHE A 21 -3.32 10.92 5.33
N ALA A 22 -4.54 11.42 5.20
CA ALA A 22 -5.66 11.13 6.09
C ALA A 22 -6.87 10.82 5.20
N LEU A 23 -7.29 9.55 5.19
CA LEU A 23 -8.34 9.04 4.33
C LEU A 23 -9.48 8.48 5.16
N LYS A 24 -10.60 8.15 4.53
CA LYS A 24 -11.74 7.53 5.21
C LYS A 24 -11.66 6.01 5.15
N ASP A 25 -11.86 5.33 6.27
CA ASP A 25 -12.04 3.88 6.29
C ASP A 25 -13.44 3.47 5.78
N GLU A 26 -13.72 2.17 5.76
CA GLU A 26 -14.99 1.58 5.36
C GLU A 26 -16.21 2.04 6.20
N GLU A 27 -15.97 2.56 7.40
CA GLU A 27 -16.99 3.13 8.29
C GLU A 27 -17.11 4.66 8.17
N GLY A 28 -16.26 5.30 7.35
CA GLY A 28 -16.22 6.75 7.18
C GLY A 28 -15.43 7.49 8.26
N ARG A 29 -14.71 6.76 9.12
CA ARG A 29 -13.81 7.33 10.13
C ARG A 29 -12.51 7.77 9.47
N SER A 30 -11.92 8.84 9.97
CA SER A 30 -10.64 9.33 9.44
C SER A 30 -9.50 8.45 9.95
N VAL A 31 -8.65 7.98 9.05
CA VAL A 31 -7.44 7.20 9.34
C VAL A 31 -6.24 7.89 8.71
N SER A 32 -5.23 8.20 9.52
CA SER A 32 -3.96 8.77 9.07
C SER A 32 -2.91 7.68 8.93
N LEU A 33 -2.02 7.82 7.94
CA LEU A 33 -0.84 6.97 7.82
C LEU A 33 -0.01 6.94 9.12
N TYR A 34 0.10 8.09 9.79
CA TYR A 34 0.91 8.20 11.01
C TYR A 34 0.29 7.49 12.22
N ASP A 35 -1.01 7.16 12.18
CA ASP A 35 -1.65 6.37 13.23
C ASP A 35 -1.10 4.92 13.26
N PHE A 36 -0.45 4.47 12.17
CA PHE A 36 0.07 3.12 12.01
C PHE A 36 1.60 3.03 12.10
N ILE A 37 2.32 4.12 11.83
CA ILE A 37 3.79 4.12 11.78
C ILE A 37 4.43 4.08 13.19
N ASP A 38 3.68 4.34 14.26
CA ASP A 38 4.20 4.32 15.63
C ASP A 38 4.44 2.88 16.14
N GLY A 39 5.61 2.32 15.81
CA GLY A 39 6.08 1.01 16.28
C GLY A 39 5.85 -0.16 15.34
N HIS A 40 5.18 0.06 14.20
CA HIS A 40 4.89 -0.97 13.20
C HIS A 40 5.43 -0.60 11.82
N SER A 41 5.81 -1.62 11.06
CA SER A 41 5.98 -1.46 9.61
C SER A 41 4.59 -1.41 8.96
N VAL A 42 4.45 -0.72 7.83
CA VAL A 42 3.15 -0.58 7.16
C VAL A 42 3.29 -1.01 5.71
N VAL A 43 2.43 -1.91 5.24
CA VAL A 43 2.30 -2.29 3.84
C VAL A 43 1.11 -1.53 3.28
N LEU A 44 1.40 -0.51 2.47
CA LEU A 44 0.38 0.19 1.70
C LEU A 44 0.11 -0.62 0.44
N VAL A 45 -1.16 -0.91 0.18
CA VAL A 45 -1.60 -1.57 -1.05
C VAL A 45 -2.63 -0.68 -1.73
N PHE A 46 -2.21 -0.02 -2.80
CA PHE A 46 -3.11 0.69 -3.69
C PHE A 46 -3.76 -0.31 -4.63
N ILE A 47 -5.07 -0.45 -4.51
CA ILE A 47 -5.91 -1.34 -5.31
C ILE A 47 -6.76 -0.52 -6.27
N ARG A 48 -7.18 -1.14 -7.38
CA ARG A 48 -8.08 -0.52 -8.35
C ARG A 48 -9.51 -0.44 -7.78
N ASP A 49 -10.47 -0.13 -8.63
CA ASP A 49 -11.90 -0.07 -8.32
C ASP A 49 -12.51 -1.49 -8.13
N VAL A 50 -13.69 -1.64 -7.48
CA VAL A 50 -14.36 -2.97 -7.31
C VAL A 50 -14.92 -3.55 -8.60
N ASP A 51 -15.13 -2.74 -9.65
CA ASP A 51 -15.56 -3.29 -10.94
C ASP A 51 -14.44 -4.12 -11.60
N ASP A 52 -13.24 -4.07 -11.02
CA ASP A 52 -12.11 -4.92 -11.36
C ASP A 52 -12.22 -6.29 -10.64
N ALA A 53 -12.36 -7.35 -11.43
CA ALA A 53 -12.42 -8.72 -10.91
C ALA A 53 -11.17 -9.10 -10.10
N HIS A 54 -10.01 -8.52 -10.41
CA HIS A 54 -8.74 -8.83 -9.76
C HIS A 54 -8.58 -8.15 -8.39
N THR A 55 -9.34 -7.08 -8.12
CA THR A 55 -9.34 -6.42 -6.80
C THR A 55 -9.75 -7.41 -5.69
N GLY A 56 -10.76 -8.24 -5.95
CA GLY A 56 -11.21 -9.26 -4.99
C GLY A 56 -10.15 -10.34 -4.74
N GLU A 57 -9.50 -10.83 -5.82
CA GLU A 57 -8.44 -11.84 -5.74
C GLU A 57 -7.24 -11.33 -4.94
N LEU A 58 -6.84 -10.06 -5.16
CA LEU A 58 -5.76 -9.43 -4.43
C LEU A 58 -6.11 -9.25 -2.93
N LEU A 59 -7.34 -8.85 -2.60
CA LEU A 59 -7.78 -8.72 -1.21
C LEU A 59 -7.78 -10.06 -0.48
N ASP A 60 -8.26 -11.13 -1.12
CA ASP A 60 -8.24 -12.48 -0.54
C ASP A 60 -6.79 -12.97 -0.36
N TYR A 61 -5.92 -12.73 -1.33
CA TYR A 61 -4.50 -13.05 -1.24
C TYR A 61 -3.78 -12.31 -0.09
N LEU A 62 -4.09 -11.03 0.10
CA LEU A 62 -3.56 -10.22 1.21
C LEU A 62 -4.10 -10.69 2.56
N LYS A 63 -5.38 -11.05 2.62
CA LYS A 63 -6.02 -11.60 3.82
C LYS A 63 -5.36 -12.90 4.26
N ASP A 64 -5.11 -13.82 3.34
CA ASP A 64 -4.43 -15.09 3.63
C ASP A 64 -2.97 -14.87 4.07
N SER A 65 -2.34 -13.82 3.56
CA SER A 65 -0.96 -13.46 3.89
C SER A 65 -0.82 -12.62 5.17
N TYR A 66 -1.90 -11.98 5.61
CA TYR A 66 -1.91 -11.05 6.74
C TYR A 66 -1.33 -11.63 8.03
N PRO A 67 -1.59 -12.89 8.45
CA PRO A 67 -0.96 -13.47 9.64
C PRO A 67 0.58 -13.45 9.58
N ARG A 68 1.17 -13.65 8.40
CA ARG A 68 2.63 -13.57 8.21
C ARG A 68 3.11 -12.12 8.27
N ILE A 69 2.39 -11.18 7.67
CA ILE A 69 2.70 -9.74 7.78
C ILE A 69 2.70 -9.31 9.24
N ARG A 70 1.69 -9.71 10.01
CA ARG A 70 1.58 -9.46 11.46
C ARG A 70 2.71 -10.09 12.27
N TYR A 71 3.11 -11.32 11.93
CA TYR A 71 4.26 -11.98 12.55
C TYR A 71 5.53 -11.12 12.44
N HIS A 72 5.71 -10.45 11.30
CA HIS A 72 6.82 -9.52 11.08
C HIS A 72 6.55 -8.08 11.60
N LYS A 73 5.59 -7.90 12.50
CA LYS A 73 5.18 -6.61 13.08
C LYS A 73 4.77 -5.57 12.03
N GLY A 74 4.35 -6.02 10.85
CA GLY A 74 3.76 -5.19 9.80
C GLY A 74 2.25 -5.06 9.96
N ASP A 75 1.66 -4.00 9.44
CA ASP A 75 0.21 -3.88 9.21
C ASP A 75 -0.09 -3.61 7.74
N VAL A 76 -1.36 -3.72 7.34
CA VAL A 76 -1.80 -3.49 5.96
C VAL A 76 -2.80 -2.33 5.94
N LEU A 77 -2.64 -1.41 4.99
CA LEU A 77 -3.66 -0.45 4.61
C LEU A 77 -3.93 -0.61 3.11
N ALA A 78 -5.10 -1.14 2.76
CA ALA A 78 -5.55 -1.12 1.38
C ALA A 78 -6.15 0.26 1.06
N ILE A 79 -5.84 0.82 -0.10
CA ILE A 79 -6.28 2.17 -0.52
C ILE A 79 -6.85 2.06 -1.93
N SER A 80 -8.07 2.55 -2.15
CA SER A 80 -8.71 2.53 -3.47
C SER A 80 -9.21 3.92 -3.84
N PRO A 81 -9.37 4.23 -5.15
CA PRO A 81 -10.04 5.46 -5.58
C PRO A 81 -11.57 5.40 -5.46
N GLY A 82 -12.12 4.32 -4.89
CA GLY A 82 -13.55 4.14 -4.67
C GLY A 82 -14.05 4.92 -3.45
N SER A 83 -15.37 5.16 -3.39
CA SER A 83 -16.00 5.85 -2.27
C SER A 83 -16.04 4.99 -0.99
N VAL A 84 -16.35 5.61 0.15
CA VAL A 84 -16.51 4.89 1.43
C VAL A 84 -17.55 3.77 1.36
N ASP A 85 -18.73 4.06 0.80
CA ASP A 85 -19.82 3.08 0.68
C ASP A 85 -19.42 1.88 -0.19
N PHE A 86 -18.52 2.13 -1.14
CA PHE A 86 -18.01 1.13 -2.04
C PHE A 86 -16.97 0.23 -1.37
N ASN A 87 -16.01 0.84 -0.68
CA ASN A 87 -15.04 0.10 0.13
C ASN A 87 -15.70 -0.70 1.24
N ARG A 88 -16.81 -0.22 1.80
CA ARG A 88 -17.65 -1.00 2.73
C ARG A 88 -18.16 -2.29 2.12
N LYS A 89 -18.59 -2.28 0.85
CA LYS A 89 -19.02 -3.51 0.16
C LYS A 89 -17.87 -4.50 -0.05
N LEU A 90 -16.66 -4.03 -0.39
CA LEU A 90 -15.47 -4.90 -0.42
C LEU A 90 -15.21 -5.52 0.93
N PHE A 91 -15.23 -4.70 1.97
CA PHE A 91 -14.97 -5.12 3.33
C PHE A 91 -16.00 -6.16 3.80
N GLU A 92 -17.29 -5.94 3.56
CA GLU A 92 -18.35 -6.88 3.92
C GLU A 92 -18.26 -8.21 3.15
N LYS A 93 -17.88 -8.15 1.87
CA LYS A 93 -17.75 -9.31 0.98
C LYS A 93 -16.54 -10.17 1.32
N HIS A 94 -15.37 -9.56 1.42
CA HIS A 94 -14.09 -10.26 1.59
C HIS A 94 -13.67 -10.42 3.06
N LYS A 95 -14.21 -9.57 3.95
CA LYS A 95 -13.91 -9.56 5.39
C LYS A 95 -12.41 -9.60 5.68
N PRO A 96 -11.61 -8.69 5.09
CA PRO A 96 -10.20 -8.63 5.39
C PRO A 96 -9.97 -8.19 6.85
N PRO A 97 -8.88 -8.62 7.49
CA PRO A 97 -8.52 -8.23 8.85
C PRO A 97 -7.82 -6.85 8.93
N PHE A 98 -7.95 -6.03 7.87
CA PHE A 98 -7.30 -4.73 7.72
C PHE A 98 -8.27 -3.74 7.04
N HIS A 99 -7.96 -2.44 7.15
CA HIS A 99 -8.81 -1.38 6.61
C HIS A 99 -8.70 -1.25 5.08
N ILE A 100 -9.81 -0.81 4.48
CA ILE A 100 -9.85 -0.38 3.07
C ILE A 100 -10.20 1.10 3.04
N LEU A 101 -9.21 1.93 2.77
CA LEU A 101 -9.31 3.39 2.78
C LEU A 101 -9.76 3.93 1.42
N SER A 102 -10.63 4.93 1.47
CA SER A 102 -11.18 5.64 0.31
C SER A 102 -10.33 6.88 0.00
N ASP A 103 -9.70 6.87 -1.18
CA ASP A 103 -8.97 7.98 -1.81
C ASP A 103 -9.78 8.54 -2.99
N GLU A 104 -11.03 8.91 -2.73
CA GLU A 104 -12.02 9.30 -3.76
C GLU A 104 -11.56 10.50 -4.63
N ASP A 105 -10.72 11.39 -4.08
CA ASP A 105 -10.12 12.52 -4.81
C ASP A 105 -8.77 12.20 -5.48
N CYS A 106 -8.32 10.95 -5.34
CA CYS A 106 -7.04 10.42 -5.80
C CYS A 106 -5.84 11.20 -5.26
N SER A 107 -5.96 11.87 -4.11
CA SER A 107 -4.90 12.70 -3.55
C SER A 107 -3.72 11.86 -3.05
N ALA A 108 -3.96 10.68 -2.49
CA ALA A 108 -2.90 9.76 -2.12
C ALA A 108 -2.23 9.16 -3.37
N LEU A 109 -3.00 8.68 -4.36
CA LEU A 109 -2.44 8.18 -5.62
C LEU A 109 -1.51 9.22 -6.29
N LYS A 110 -1.91 10.49 -6.32
CA LYS A 110 -1.09 11.59 -6.86
C LYS A 110 0.17 11.83 -6.04
N LYS A 111 0.08 11.86 -4.71
CA LYS A 111 1.25 12.04 -3.81
C LYS A 111 2.27 10.92 -3.96
N TYR A 112 1.81 9.70 -4.25
CA TYR A 112 2.67 8.54 -4.44
C TYR A 112 3.15 8.39 -5.90
N GLY A 113 2.72 9.27 -6.81
CA GLY A 113 3.18 9.25 -8.21
C GLY A 113 2.62 8.09 -9.05
N ILE A 114 1.53 7.45 -8.59
CA ILE A 114 0.91 6.28 -9.24
C ILE A 114 -0.44 6.59 -9.89
N TYR A 115 -0.85 7.86 -9.88
CA TYR A 115 -2.10 8.30 -10.51
C TYR A 115 -2.01 8.26 -12.03
N ASN A 116 -3.03 7.67 -12.66
CA ASN A 116 -3.24 7.65 -14.09
C ASN A 116 -4.51 8.42 -14.46
N GLU A 117 -4.46 9.31 -15.44
CA GLU A 117 -5.62 10.15 -15.80
C GLU A 117 -6.82 9.35 -16.37
N TYR A 118 -6.55 8.21 -17.01
CA TYR A 118 -7.58 7.39 -17.67
C TYR A 118 -8.13 6.31 -16.73
N ASP A 119 -7.24 5.60 -16.06
CA ASP A 119 -7.56 4.43 -15.24
C ASP A 119 -7.65 4.74 -13.74
N LYS A 120 -7.25 5.94 -13.32
CA LYS A 120 -6.88 6.31 -11.93
C LYS A 120 -5.65 5.54 -11.43
N LEU A 121 -5.62 4.22 -11.59
CA LEU A 121 -4.52 3.32 -11.24
C LEU A 121 -4.43 2.18 -12.27
N VAL A 122 -3.26 1.96 -12.88
CA VAL A 122 -3.08 0.96 -13.96
C VAL A 122 -3.09 -0.48 -13.43
N GLY A 123 -2.36 -0.74 -12.35
CA GLY A 123 -2.31 -2.03 -11.67
C GLY A 123 -2.05 -1.80 -10.19
N PRO A 124 -2.16 -2.84 -9.35
CA PRO A 124 -1.96 -2.66 -7.92
C PRO A 124 -0.53 -2.19 -7.63
N CYS A 125 -0.41 -1.24 -6.71
CA CYS A 125 0.87 -0.69 -6.29
C CYS A 125 1.08 -0.94 -4.81
N ILE A 126 2.31 -1.25 -4.41
CA ILE A 126 2.65 -1.57 -3.03
C ILE A 126 3.83 -0.77 -2.58
N PHE A 127 3.76 -0.28 -1.35
CA PHE A 127 4.87 0.35 -0.66
C PHE A 127 5.01 -0.28 0.72
N VAL A 128 6.21 -0.78 1.03
CA VAL A 128 6.51 -1.31 2.36
C VAL A 128 7.29 -0.25 3.12
N LEU A 129 6.72 0.20 4.24
CA LEU A 129 7.29 1.23 5.10
C LEU A 129 7.87 0.60 6.34
N ASN A 130 9.04 1.05 6.77
CA ASN A 130 9.55 0.72 8.11
C ASN A 130 8.87 1.58 9.20
N ARG A 131 9.23 1.34 10.46
CA ARG A 131 8.70 2.05 11.64
C ARG A 131 9.01 3.54 11.70
N ALA A 132 9.93 4.04 10.87
CA ALA A 132 10.20 5.47 10.74
C ALA A 132 9.40 6.12 9.58
N GLY A 133 8.58 5.32 8.87
CA GLY A 133 7.84 5.74 7.70
C GLY A 133 8.71 5.88 6.45
N ILE A 134 9.89 5.25 6.42
CA ILE A 134 10.74 5.22 5.22
C ILE A 134 10.28 4.07 4.34
N ILE A 135 10.09 4.35 3.05
CA ILE A 135 9.79 3.34 2.04
C ILE A 135 11.03 2.45 1.89
N MET A 136 10.87 1.17 2.15
CA MET A 136 11.92 0.15 2.01
C MET A 136 11.81 -0.57 0.67
N TYR A 137 10.60 -0.65 0.12
CA TYR A 137 10.29 -1.34 -1.12
C TYR A 137 9.08 -0.71 -1.79
N SER A 138 9.07 -0.74 -3.12
CA SER A 138 7.93 -0.36 -3.94
C SER A 138 7.74 -1.36 -5.08
N TYR A 139 6.49 -1.66 -5.39
CA TYR A 139 6.07 -2.42 -6.57
C TYR A 139 4.95 -1.67 -7.28
N GLU A 140 5.00 -1.62 -8.61
CA GLU A 140 3.98 -0.99 -9.44
C GLU A 140 3.55 -1.99 -10.51
N GLY A 141 2.37 -2.57 -10.32
CA GLY A 141 1.73 -3.44 -11.31
C GLY A 141 1.47 -2.67 -12.61
N LYS A 142 1.73 -3.32 -13.73
CA LYS A 142 1.52 -2.79 -15.09
C LYS A 142 0.21 -3.28 -15.70
N ASN A 143 -0.42 -4.28 -15.09
CA ASN A 143 -1.73 -4.78 -15.48
C ASN A 143 -2.66 -4.95 -14.26
N PRO A 144 -4.00 -4.94 -14.47
CA PRO A 144 -4.98 -5.21 -13.42
C PRO A 144 -4.77 -6.53 -12.66
N GLU A 145 -4.38 -7.59 -13.36
CA GLU A 145 -4.21 -8.95 -12.84
C GLU A 145 -2.89 -9.18 -12.09
N ASP A 146 -2.00 -8.19 -12.08
CA ASP A 146 -0.69 -8.33 -11.46
C ASP A 146 -0.85 -8.56 -9.94
N ILE A 147 -0.16 -9.57 -9.40
CA ILE A 147 -0.12 -9.86 -7.97
C ILE A 147 1.32 -9.78 -7.50
N VAL A 148 1.57 -9.02 -6.45
CA VAL A 148 2.90 -8.94 -5.84
C VAL A 148 3.34 -10.28 -5.25
N SER A 149 4.64 -10.54 -5.26
CA SER A 149 5.22 -11.63 -4.46
C SER A 149 5.15 -11.31 -2.96
N MET A 150 4.34 -12.03 -2.19
CA MET A 150 4.36 -11.92 -0.72
C MET A 150 5.69 -12.34 -0.12
N SER A 151 6.47 -13.19 -0.79
CA SER A 151 7.82 -13.53 -0.32
C SER A 151 8.72 -12.29 -0.29
N ASP A 152 8.60 -11.41 -1.29
CA ASP A 152 9.39 -10.18 -1.37
C ASP A 152 8.97 -9.21 -0.27
N VAL A 153 7.64 -9.02 -0.09
CA VAL A 153 7.09 -8.18 0.98
C VAL A 153 7.53 -8.68 2.36
N ILE A 154 7.47 -10.00 2.60
CA ILE A 154 7.88 -10.60 3.88
C ILE A 154 9.39 -10.47 4.11
N ALA A 155 10.22 -10.64 3.07
CA ALA A 155 11.67 -10.44 3.18
C ALA A 155 11.99 -8.99 3.60
N VAL A 156 11.35 -8.01 2.97
CA VAL A 156 11.54 -6.59 3.32
C VAL A 156 11.06 -6.29 4.74
N LEU A 157 9.92 -6.86 5.16
CA LEU A 157 9.44 -6.70 6.53
C LEU A 157 10.38 -7.34 7.56
N HIS A 158 10.94 -8.52 7.25
CA HIS A 158 11.96 -9.16 8.08
C HIS A 158 13.20 -8.25 8.23
N ASP A 159 13.72 -7.73 7.12
CA ASP A 159 14.86 -6.82 7.11
C ASP A 159 14.62 -5.53 7.89
N ALA A 160 13.38 -5.03 7.88
CA ALA A 160 12.96 -3.84 8.63
C ALA A 160 12.80 -4.10 10.14
N MET A 161 12.70 -5.37 10.57
CA MET A 161 12.71 -5.73 11.99
C MET A 161 14.10 -5.74 12.60
N ILE A 162 15.10 -6.08 11.81
CA ILE A 162 16.49 -6.18 12.24
C ILE A 162 17.02 -4.76 12.42
N SER A 163 17.42 -4.40 13.65
CA SER A 163 18.04 -3.10 13.89
C SER A 163 19.30 -2.99 13.03
N PRO A 164 19.64 -1.80 12.50
CA PRO A 164 20.96 -1.59 11.90
C PRO A 164 22.10 -2.02 12.83
N LEU A 165 21.91 -1.93 14.15
CA LEU A 165 22.87 -2.38 15.17
C LEU A 165 22.96 -3.91 15.30
N ASP A 166 21.91 -4.65 14.94
CA ASP A 166 21.90 -6.12 15.00
C ASP A 166 22.60 -6.74 13.79
N ARG A 167 22.73 -6.00 12.67
CA ARG A 167 23.42 -6.46 11.44
C ARG A 167 24.95 -6.52 11.58
N GLU A 168 25.54 -5.77 12.51
CA GLU A 168 27.00 -5.76 12.72
C GLU A 168 27.52 -7.00 13.48
N TYR A 169 26.64 -7.84 14.02
CA TYR A 169 27.00 -9.01 14.83
C TYR A 169 26.75 -10.37 14.15
N GLU A 170 26.36 -10.39 12.88
CA GLU A 170 26.17 -11.63 12.10
C GLU A 170 27.36 -12.00 11.19
N ILE A 171 28.56 -11.45 11.44
CA ILE A 171 29.80 -11.75 10.67
C ILE A 171 30.73 -12.71 11.44
#